data_AF-A0A434LT99-F1
#
_entry.id   AF-A0A434LT99-F1
#
_cell.length_a   1.000
_cell.length_b   1.000
_cell.length_c   1.000
_cell.angle_alpha   90.00
_cell.angle_beta   90.00
_cell.angle_gamma   90.00
#
_symmetry.space_group_name_H-M   'P 1'
#
loop_
_entity.id
_entity.type
_entity.pdbx_description
1 polymer ?
#
loop_
_entity_poly.entity_id
_entity_poly.type
_entity_poly.pdbx_seq_one_letter_code
_entity_poly.pdbx_strand_id
1 'polypeptide(L)'
;MIQAGSKQTASPEWRAFMSNPAGYADAARLAECFDGTIGEAACERMLRSQRLHERLSQLLLDHYGLTCAISDEPPNAVDRAIALSSGEELEEVALRAGAIYWAGSLVTAINKRQAAALQAALGPEICAFAVANRDLTGPMQPLEPMEDIHRRVYADGLRCLGAWCQAMPGDTSMRVRLKLMPHELVDQTTAKPFSEAGPAIVRRAMS
;
A
#
# COMPACT_ATOMS: atom_id res chain seq x y z
N MET A 1 19.04 -24.52 -29.79
CA MET A 1 19.65 -24.24 -28.47
C MET A 1 18.58 -23.65 -27.58
N ILE A 2 18.14 -24.40 -26.58
CA ILE A 2 17.14 -23.95 -25.60
C ILE A 2 17.91 -23.14 -24.55
N GLN A 3 17.62 -21.85 -24.47
CA GLN A 3 18.23 -20.96 -23.49
C GLN A 3 17.65 -21.33 -22.12
N ALA A 4 18.47 -21.95 -21.28
CA ALA A 4 18.15 -22.20 -19.88
C ALA A 4 17.97 -20.84 -19.21
N GLY A 5 16.72 -20.46 -18.93
CA GLY A 5 16.42 -19.31 -18.09
C GLY A 5 17.12 -19.52 -16.75
N SER A 6 18.02 -18.60 -16.39
CA SER A 6 18.63 -18.59 -15.08
C SER A 6 17.50 -18.52 -14.06
N LYS A 7 17.33 -19.56 -13.24
CA LYS A 7 16.54 -19.46 -12.00
C LYS A 7 17.22 -18.40 -11.14
N GLN A 8 16.79 -17.16 -11.25
CA GLN A 8 17.24 -16.10 -10.39
C GLN A 8 16.80 -16.48 -8.98
N THR A 9 17.74 -16.86 -8.13
CA THR A 9 17.43 -17.16 -6.73
C THR A 9 16.89 -15.89 -6.11
N ALA A 10 15.70 -15.96 -5.52
CA ALA A 10 15.11 -14.83 -4.79
C ALA A 10 16.12 -14.22 -3.81
N SER A 11 16.12 -12.90 -3.73
CA SER A 11 16.87 -12.09 -2.76
C SER A 11 16.54 -12.52 -1.32
N PRO A 12 17.47 -12.32 -0.37
CA PRO A 12 17.20 -12.57 1.06
C PRO A 12 15.96 -11.85 1.58
N GLU A 13 15.76 -10.60 1.16
CA GLU A 13 14.63 -9.76 1.56
C GLU A 13 13.31 -10.35 1.05
N TRP A 14 13.26 -10.78 -0.22
CA TRP A 14 12.08 -11.43 -0.77
C TRP A 14 11.79 -12.77 -0.08
N ARG A 15 12.82 -13.56 0.21
CA ARG A 15 12.65 -14.81 0.96
C ARG A 15 12.05 -14.55 2.34
N ALA A 16 12.55 -13.56 3.07
CA ALA A 16 12.00 -13.17 4.37
C ALA A 16 10.54 -12.68 4.25
N PHE A 17 10.24 -11.88 3.23
CA PHE A 17 8.89 -11.42 2.92
C PHE A 17 7.92 -12.57 2.65
N MET A 18 8.37 -13.63 1.96
CA MET A 18 7.55 -14.80 1.68
C MET A 18 7.42 -15.74 2.89
N SER A 19 8.47 -15.95 3.68
CA SER A 19 8.47 -16.96 4.74
C SER A 19 8.07 -16.46 6.13
N ASN A 20 8.13 -15.15 6.41
CA ASN A 20 7.94 -14.61 7.76
C ASN A 20 6.93 -13.44 7.82
N PRO A 21 5.63 -13.66 7.53
CA PRO A 21 4.61 -12.62 7.68
C PRO A 21 4.50 -12.03 9.09
N ALA A 22 4.82 -12.78 10.15
CA ALA A 22 4.85 -12.23 11.51
C ALA A 22 5.91 -11.14 11.71
N GLY A 23 6.90 -11.04 10.82
CA GLY A 23 7.92 -9.99 10.86
C GLY A 23 7.45 -8.63 10.34
N TYR A 24 6.31 -8.56 9.66
CA TYR A 24 5.80 -7.33 9.06
C TYR A 24 4.29 -7.12 9.19
N ALA A 25 3.54 -8.11 9.68
CA ALA A 25 2.10 -7.99 9.84
C ALA A 25 1.73 -6.92 10.87
N ASP A 26 0.69 -6.18 10.58
CA ASP A 26 0.02 -5.29 11.51
C ASP A 26 -0.68 -6.09 12.62
N ALA A 27 -0.75 -5.52 13.83
CA ALA A 27 -1.30 -6.23 14.98
C ALA A 27 -2.82 -6.47 14.85
N ALA A 28 -3.54 -5.57 14.19
CA ALA A 28 -4.98 -5.75 13.94
C ALA A 28 -5.23 -6.92 12.97
N ARG A 29 -4.35 -7.12 11.97
CA ARG A 29 -4.41 -8.28 11.07
C ARG A 29 -4.20 -9.61 11.81
N LEU A 30 -3.30 -9.63 12.78
CA LEU A 30 -3.12 -10.80 13.63
C LEU A 30 -4.31 -11.01 14.58
N ALA A 31 -4.93 -9.94 15.07
CA ALA A 31 -6.11 -10.04 15.93
C ALA A 31 -7.31 -10.67 15.22
N GLU A 32 -7.48 -10.44 13.92
CA GLU A 32 -8.49 -11.10 13.07
C GLU A 32 -8.33 -12.64 13.08
N CYS A 33 -7.10 -13.16 13.20
CA CYS A 33 -6.85 -14.60 13.28
C CYS A 33 -7.37 -15.27 14.56
N PHE A 34 -7.75 -14.49 15.57
CA PHE A 34 -8.25 -14.99 16.85
C PHE A 34 -9.75 -14.72 17.06
N ASP A 35 -10.48 -14.28 16.03
CA ASP A 35 -11.91 -13.96 16.09
C ASP A 35 -12.24 -13.00 17.26
N GLY A 36 -11.35 -12.05 17.55
CA GLY A 36 -11.50 -11.10 18.64
C GLY A 36 -11.20 -11.64 20.05
N THR A 37 -10.80 -12.91 20.19
CA THR A 37 -10.40 -13.51 21.49
C THR A 37 -9.14 -12.87 22.06
N ILE A 38 -8.23 -12.43 21.19
CA ILE A 38 -6.99 -11.75 21.55
C ILE A 38 -7.04 -10.33 20.97
N GLY A 39 -6.97 -9.32 21.84
CA GLY A 39 -6.96 -7.93 21.43
C GLY A 39 -5.64 -7.49 20.80
N GLU A 40 -5.69 -6.43 20.01
CA GLU A 40 -4.57 -5.87 19.23
C GLU A 40 -3.30 -5.64 20.08
N ALA A 41 -3.43 -5.02 21.26
CA ALA A 41 -2.28 -4.77 22.13
C ALA A 41 -1.56 -6.06 22.57
N ALA A 42 -2.26 -7.20 22.67
CA ALA A 42 -1.64 -8.48 22.94
C ALA A 42 -0.97 -9.05 21.68
N CYS A 43 -1.60 -8.92 20.51
CA CYS A 43 -1.02 -9.26 19.23
C CYS A 43 0.28 -8.47 18.95
N GLU A 44 0.33 -7.18 19.26
CA GLU A 44 1.56 -6.39 19.16
C GLU A 44 2.71 -7.01 19.98
N ARG A 45 2.45 -7.39 21.23
CA ARG A 45 3.45 -8.02 22.09
C ARG A 45 3.90 -9.37 21.55
N MET A 46 2.98 -10.12 20.93
CA MET A 46 3.27 -11.40 20.29
C MET A 46 4.16 -11.20 19.06
N LEU A 47 3.85 -10.23 18.19
CA LEU A 47 4.63 -9.88 17.01
C LEU A 47 6.02 -9.36 17.36
N ARG A 48 6.20 -8.66 18.49
CA ARG A 48 7.54 -8.28 18.97
C ARG A 48 8.38 -9.45 19.50
N SER A 49 7.79 -10.63 19.68
CA SER A 49 8.47 -11.80 20.22
C SER A 49 8.99 -12.72 19.10
N GLN A 50 10.28 -12.62 18.79
CA GLN A 50 10.91 -13.41 17.72
C GLN A 50 10.69 -14.92 17.86
N ARG A 51 10.64 -15.44 19.10
CA ARG A 51 10.39 -16.88 19.36
C ARG A 51 9.01 -17.35 18.90
N LEU A 52 8.07 -16.43 18.71
CA LEU A 52 6.70 -16.74 18.28
C LEU A 52 6.53 -16.60 16.77
N HIS A 53 7.48 -15.96 16.06
CA HIS A 53 7.34 -15.62 14.64
C HIS A 53 7.02 -16.81 13.75
N GLU A 54 7.63 -17.97 13.99
CA GLU A 54 7.34 -19.17 13.20
C GLU A 54 5.87 -19.57 13.33
N ARG A 55 5.36 -19.66 14.56
CA ARG A 55 3.97 -20.05 14.84
C ARG A 55 2.96 -19.00 14.38
N LEU A 56 3.28 -17.72 14.59
CA LEU A 56 2.42 -16.62 14.14
C LEU A 56 2.41 -16.50 12.63
N SER A 57 3.55 -16.75 11.98
CA SER A 57 3.62 -16.76 10.52
C SER A 57 2.76 -17.88 9.96
N GLN A 58 2.83 -19.09 10.52
CA GLN A 58 1.96 -20.19 10.10
C GLN A 58 0.48 -19.85 10.28
N LEU A 59 0.10 -19.25 11.41
CA LEU A 59 -1.27 -18.81 11.66
C LEU A 59 -1.75 -17.79 10.61
N LEU A 60 -0.92 -16.80 10.28
CA LEU A 60 -1.22 -15.80 9.24
C LEU A 60 -1.33 -16.46 7.85
N LEU A 61 -0.42 -17.39 7.52
CA LEU A 61 -0.49 -18.12 6.25
C LEU A 61 -1.80 -18.90 6.14
N ASP A 62 -2.19 -19.63 7.19
CA ASP A 62 -3.40 -20.45 7.20
C ASP A 62 -4.67 -19.59 7.15
N HIS A 63 -4.75 -18.54 7.98
CA HIS A 63 -5.93 -17.68 8.06
C HIS A 63 -6.19 -16.93 6.76
N TYR A 64 -5.14 -16.42 6.11
CA TYR A 64 -5.25 -15.63 4.88
C TYR A 64 -5.08 -16.46 3.60
N GLY A 65 -4.95 -17.79 3.70
CA GLY A 65 -4.85 -18.70 2.56
C GLY A 65 -3.58 -18.52 1.73
N LEU A 66 -2.46 -18.20 2.37
CA LEU A 66 -1.18 -17.92 1.72
C LEU A 66 -0.28 -19.16 1.66
N THR A 67 0.48 -19.30 0.58
CA THR A 67 1.51 -20.33 0.42
C THR A 67 2.82 -19.92 1.08
N CYS A 68 3.49 -20.89 1.72
CA CYS A 68 4.86 -20.75 2.20
C CYS A 68 5.90 -20.87 1.07
N ALA A 69 5.48 -21.30 -0.14
CA ALA A 69 6.38 -21.43 -1.27
C ALA A 69 6.96 -20.07 -1.68
N ILE A 70 8.29 -20.00 -1.82
CA ILE A 70 8.97 -18.81 -2.34
C ILE A 70 8.61 -18.70 -3.82
N SER A 71 7.79 -17.71 -4.15
CA SER A 71 7.49 -17.35 -5.54
C SER A 71 8.62 -16.51 -6.13
N ASP A 72 8.63 -16.40 -7.46
CA ASP A 72 9.50 -15.46 -8.15
C ASP A 72 9.20 -14.01 -7.71
N GLU A 73 10.25 -13.20 -7.69
CA GLU A 73 10.14 -11.77 -7.45
C GLU A 73 9.43 -11.06 -8.60
N PRO A 74 8.72 -9.94 -8.32
CA PRO A 74 8.26 -9.06 -9.38
C PRO A 74 9.43 -8.62 -10.25
N PRO A 75 9.34 -8.78 -11.60
CA PRO A 75 10.41 -8.38 -12.50
C PRO A 75 10.61 -6.86 -12.50
N ASN A 76 9.55 -6.11 -12.21
CA ASN A 76 9.60 -4.67 -12.05
C ASN A 76 10.21 -4.31 -10.68
N ALA A 77 11.31 -3.56 -10.69
CA ALA A 77 12.01 -3.14 -9.48
C ALA A 77 11.17 -2.26 -8.56
N VAL A 78 10.27 -1.44 -9.11
CA VAL A 78 9.36 -0.58 -8.33
C VAL A 78 8.29 -1.42 -7.65
N ASP A 79 7.71 -2.40 -8.36
CA ASP A 79 6.73 -3.33 -7.75
C ASP A 79 7.35 -4.15 -6.63
N ARG A 80 8.61 -4.57 -6.79
CA ARG A 80 9.37 -5.22 -5.72
C ARG A 80 9.63 -4.27 -4.55
N ALA A 81 9.99 -3.00 -4.82
CA ALA A 81 10.22 -2.02 -3.77
C ALA A 81 8.95 -1.78 -2.94
N ILE A 82 7.80 -1.55 -3.59
CA ILE A 82 6.50 -1.41 -2.92
C ILE A 82 6.18 -2.67 -2.10
N ALA A 83 6.38 -3.86 -2.67
CA ALA A 83 6.11 -5.10 -1.97
C ALA A 83 6.98 -5.28 -0.71
N LEU A 84 8.21 -4.76 -0.71
CA LEU A 84 9.15 -4.86 0.40
C LEU A 84 9.05 -3.70 1.41
N SER A 85 8.37 -2.60 1.08
CA SER A 85 8.14 -1.47 1.98
C SER A 85 7.50 -1.87 3.30
N SER A 86 7.86 -1.20 4.38
CA SER A 86 7.21 -1.31 5.69
C SER A 86 5.77 -0.76 5.64
N GLY A 87 4.98 -1.03 6.69
CA GLY A 87 3.63 -0.44 6.81
C GLY A 87 3.66 1.09 6.75
N GLU A 88 4.57 1.72 7.51
CA GLU A 88 4.75 3.18 7.53
C GLU A 88 5.11 3.75 6.15
N GLU A 89 6.04 3.12 5.44
CA GLU A 89 6.40 3.52 4.06
C GLU A 89 5.21 3.37 3.10
N LEU A 90 4.38 2.34 3.27
CA LEU A 90 3.16 2.17 2.48
C LEU A 90 2.11 3.25 2.78
N GLU A 91 2.04 3.76 4.01
CA GLU A 91 1.17 4.89 4.35
C GLU A 91 1.64 6.19 3.70
N GLU A 92 2.96 6.42 3.65
CA GLU A 92 3.53 7.55 2.92
C GLU A 92 3.28 7.44 1.41
N VAL A 93 3.46 6.24 0.84
CA VAL A 93 3.13 5.94 -0.56
C VAL A 93 1.65 6.18 -0.83
N ALA A 94 0.75 5.79 0.08
CA ALA A 94 -0.67 6.06 -0.04
C ALA A 94 -0.94 7.57 -0.08
N LEU A 95 -0.40 8.35 0.87
CA LEU A 95 -0.59 9.81 0.87
C LEU A 95 -0.10 10.46 -0.44
N ARG A 96 1.09 10.08 -0.92
CA ARG A 96 1.66 10.56 -2.19
C ARG A 96 0.82 10.14 -3.39
N ALA A 97 0.36 8.89 -3.43
CA ALA A 97 -0.52 8.37 -4.47
C ALA A 97 -1.83 9.16 -4.52
N GLY A 98 -2.41 9.45 -3.35
CA GLY A 98 -3.57 10.32 -3.23
C GLY A 98 -3.31 11.70 -3.82
N ALA A 99 -2.17 12.31 -3.49
CA ALA A 99 -1.81 13.64 -3.98
C ALA A 99 -1.69 13.66 -5.51
N ILE A 100 -1.09 12.62 -6.11
CA ILE A 100 -1.05 12.42 -7.56
C ILE A 100 -2.46 12.28 -8.13
N TYR A 101 -3.30 11.42 -7.54
CA TYR A 101 -4.67 11.18 -7.99
C TYR A 101 -5.50 12.47 -7.99
N TRP A 102 -5.27 13.36 -7.03
CA TRP A 102 -5.92 14.66 -6.90
C TRP A 102 -5.25 15.80 -7.66
N ALA A 103 -4.12 15.58 -8.34
CA ALA A 103 -3.28 16.63 -8.91
C ALA A 103 -4.02 17.58 -9.85
N GLY A 104 -4.89 17.07 -10.73
CA GLY A 104 -5.68 17.91 -11.64
C GLY A 104 -6.59 18.90 -10.90
N SER A 105 -7.26 18.42 -9.86
CA SER A 105 -8.13 19.24 -9.00
C SER A 105 -7.32 20.28 -8.21
N LEU A 106 -6.18 19.86 -7.64
CA LEU A 106 -5.29 20.73 -6.84
C LEU A 106 -4.70 21.86 -7.68
N VAL A 107 -4.18 21.57 -8.88
CA VAL A 107 -3.64 22.58 -9.81
C VAL A 107 -4.70 23.62 -10.16
N THR A 108 -5.94 23.19 -10.39
CA THR A 108 -7.05 24.09 -10.71
C THR A 108 -7.40 25.03 -9.55
N ALA A 109 -7.39 24.54 -8.32
CA ALA A 109 -7.71 25.34 -7.14
C ALA A 109 -6.59 26.29 -6.71
N ILE A 110 -5.33 25.89 -6.87
CA ILE A 110 -4.17 26.77 -6.63
C ILE A 110 -4.28 28.02 -7.51
N ASN A 111 -4.63 27.85 -8.78
CA ASN A 111 -4.84 28.96 -9.71
C ASN A 111 -6.02 29.88 -9.32
N LYS A 112 -6.98 29.38 -8.52
CA LYS A 112 -8.15 30.11 -8.04
C LYS A 112 -7.95 30.75 -6.65
N ARG A 113 -6.71 30.88 -6.17
CA ARG A 113 -6.32 31.46 -4.86
C ARG A 113 -6.67 30.62 -3.63
N GLN A 114 -6.95 29.32 -3.78
CA GLN A 114 -7.11 28.39 -2.64
C GLN A 114 -5.78 27.75 -2.19
N ALA A 115 -4.66 28.18 -2.76
CA ALA A 115 -3.34 27.60 -2.52
C ALA A 115 -2.93 27.56 -1.03
N ALA A 116 -3.21 28.64 -0.28
CA ALA A 116 -2.86 28.71 1.14
C ALA A 116 -3.64 27.68 1.97
N ALA A 117 -4.92 27.46 1.69
CA ALA A 117 -5.73 26.46 2.39
C ALA A 117 -5.25 25.03 2.08
N LEU A 118 -4.94 24.75 0.81
CA LEU A 118 -4.40 23.44 0.41
C LEU A 118 -3.03 23.16 1.02
N GLN A 119 -2.14 24.15 1.04
CA GLN A 119 -0.83 24.02 1.69
C GLN A 119 -0.95 23.85 3.21
N ALA A 120 -1.90 24.54 3.85
CA ALA A 120 -2.15 24.37 5.28
C ALA A 120 -2.67 22.96 5.60
N ALA A 121 -3.48 22.37 4.71
CA ALA A 121 -4.09 21.07 4.96
C ALA A 121 -3.22 19.87 4.55
N LEU A 122 -2.46 19.98 3.46
CA LEU A 122 -1.65 18.88 2.90
C LEU A 122 -0.14 19.05 3.11
N GLY A 123 0.30 20.25 3.46
CA GLY A 123 1.71 20.63 3.45
C GLY A 123 2.19 21.06 2.05
N PRO A 124 3.22 21.93 2.00
CA PRO A 124 3.77 22.45 0.76
C PRO A 124 4.44 21.37 -0.10
N GLU A 125 5.09 20.38 0.53
CA GLU A 125 5.81 19.31 -0.17
C GLU A 125 4.85 18.40 -0.95
N ILE A 126 3.76 17.96 -0.31
CA ILE A 126 2.72 17.14 -0.96
C ILE A 126 2.04 17.92 -2.10
N CYS A 127 1.77 19.21 -1.91
CA CYS A 127 1.22 20.05 -2.97
C CYS A 127 2.19 20.16 -4.17
N ALA A 128 3.48 20.39 -3.92
CA ALA A 128 4.48 20.47 -4.98
C ALA A 128 4.63 19.13 -5.71
N PHE A 129 4.63 18.02 -4.96
CA PHE A 129 4.70 16.67 -5.49
C PHE A 129 3.50 16.35 -6.40
N ALA A 130 2.29 16.71 -5.98
CA ALA A 130 1.08 16.56 -6.80
C ALA A 130 1.20 17.34 -8.13
N VAL A 131 1.62 18.61 -8.07
CA VAL A 131 1.78 19.47 -9.25
C VAL A 131 2.80 18.89 -10.23
N ALA A 132 3.91 18.34 -9.73
CA ALA A 132 4.96 17.73 -10.55
C ALA A 132 4.48 16.46 -11.29
N ASN A 133 3.45 15.78 -10.76
CA ASN A 133 2.93 14.50 -11.28
C ASN A 133 1.52 14.63 -11.88
N ARG A 134 1.14 15.83 -12.33
CA ARG A 134 -0.17 16.10 -12.94
C ARG A 134 -0.43 15.33 -14.25
N ASP A 135 0.59 14.69 -14.82
CA ASP A 135 0.48 13.80 -15.97
C ASP A 135 -0.31 12.51 -15.66
N LEU A 136 -0.43 12.15 -14.38
CA LEU A 136 -1.01 10.89 -13.93
C LEU A 136 -2.14 11.09 -12.90
N THR A 137 -3.07 11.99 -13.20
CA THR A 137 -4.19 12.32 -12.30
C THR A 137 -5.38 11.36 -12.45
N GLY A 138 -6.17 11.24 -11.38
CA GLY A 138 -7.53 10.71 -11.45
C GLY A 138 -8.50 11.70 -12.11
N PRO A 139 -9.79 11.32 -12.23
CA PRO A 139 -10.84 12.22 -12.71
C PRO A 139 -10.91 13.50 -11.88
N MET A 140 -11.22 14.61 -12.55
CA MET A 140 -11.47 15.89 -11.88
C MET A 140 -12.63 15.75 -10.89
N GLN A 141 -12.43 16.27 -9.68
CA GLN A 141 -13.42 16.17 -8.60
C GLN A 141 -13.45 17.43 -7.73
N PRO A 142 -14.61 17.76 -7.13
CA PRO A 142 -14.73 18.94 -6.28
C PRO A 142 -13.84 18.83 -5.04
N LEU A 143 -13.08 19.89 -4.76
CA LEU A 143 -12.25 19.95 -3.56
C LEU A 143 -13.03 20.37 -2.31
N GLU A 144 -14.16 21.05 -2.45
CA GLU A 144 -14.99 21.43 -1.31
C GLU A 144 -15.72 20.22 -0.71
N PRO A 145 -15.88 20.15 0.63
CA PRO A 145 -15.29 21.06 1.62
C PRO A 145 -13.79 20.81 1.80
N MET A 146 -13.03 21.88 2.08
CA MET A 146 -11.59 21.81 2.36
C MET A 146 -11.25 21.18 3.71
N GLU A 147 -12.18 21.27 4.67
CA GLU A 147 -12.14 20.50 5.91
C GLU A 147 -12.16 19.00 5.52
N ASP A 148 -11.13 18.25 5.91
CA ASP A 148 -10.85 16.85 5.54
C ASP A 148 -10.13 16.58 4.20
N ILE A 149 -9.61 17.60 3.50
CA ILE A 149 -8.92 17.31 2.22
C ILE A 149 -7.75 16.32 2.40
N HIS A 150 -7.00 16.41 3.51
CA HIS A 150 -5.96 15.43 3.84
C HIS A 150 -6.50 14.01 3.91
N ARG A 151 -7.59 13.80 4.67
CA ARG A 151 -8.22 12.48 4.83
C ARG A 151 -8.73 11.93 3.51
N ARG A 152 -9.32 12.77 2.67
CA ARG A 152 -9.85 12.37 1.34
C ARG A 152 -8.73 12.00 0.37
N VAL A 153 -7.68 12.81 0.33
CA VAL A 153 -6.48 12.55 -0.47
C VAL A 153 -5.86 11.23 -0.06
N TYR A 154 -5.59 11.05 1.23
CA TYR A 154 -5.03 9.81 1.77
C TYR A 154 -5.93 8.59 1.49
N ALA A 155 -7.24 8.70 1.69
CA ALA A 155 -8.19 7.62 1.40
C ALA A 155 -8.18 7.21 -0.08
N ASP A 156 -8.12 8.16 -1.03
CA ASP A 156 -7.99 7.85 -2.45
C ASP A 156 -6.62 7.28 -2.81
N GLY A 157 -5.60 7.65 -2.05
CA GLY A 157 -4.29 7.01 -2.05
C GLY A 157 -4.33 5.53 -1.69
N LEU A 158 -5.01 5.19 -0.59
CA LEU A 158 -5.26 3.80 -0.20
C LEU A 158 -6.03 3.02 -1.26
N ARG A 159 -7.01 3.64 -1.93
CA ARG A 159 -7.72 3.03 -3.07
C ARG A 159 -6.79 2.75 -4.25
N CYS A 160 -5.84 3.65 -4.53
CA CYS A 160 -4.81 3.41 -5.55
C CYS A 160 -3.89 2.25 -5.15
N LEU A 161 -3.49 2.17 -3.87
CA LEU A 161 -2.72 1.04 -3.34
C LEU A 161 -3.49 -0.28 -3.42
N GLY A 162 -4.79 -0.28 -3.11
CA GLY A 162 -5.68 -1.43 -3.29
C GLY A 162 -5.76 -1.89 -4.76
N ALA A 163 -5.85 -0.95 -5.71
CA ALA A 163 -5.80 -1.27 -7.13
C ALA A 163 -4.47 -1.90 -7.54
N TRP A 164 -3.35 -1.37 -7.03
CA TRP A 164 -2.03 -1.97 -7.25
C TRP A 164 -1.99 -3.39 -6.68
N CYS A 165 -2.46 -3.61 -5.44
CA CYS A 165 -2.54 -4.93 -4.82
C CYS A 165 -3.37 -5.90 -5.67
N GLN A 166 -4.48 -5.47 -6.29
CA GLN A 166 -5.29 -6.34 -7.16
C GLN A 166 -4.61 -6.69 -8.49
N ALA A 167 -3.72 -5.82 -8.98
CA ALA A 167 -2.94 -6.08 -10.18
C ALA A 167 -1.73 -7.00 -9.93
N MET A 168 -1.34 -7.21 -8.67
CA MET A 168 -0.21 -8.07 -8.32
C MET A 168 -0.58 -9.57 -8.37
N PRO A 169 0.30 -10.42 -8.93
CA PRO A 169 0.04 -11.85 -9.00
C PRO A 169 0.21 -12.55 -7.65
N GLY A 170 -0.48 -13.68 -7.50
CA GLY A 170 -0.34 -14.59 -6.37
C GLY A 170 -0.55 -13.92 -5.01
N ASP A 171 0.27 -14.32 -4.04
CA ASP A 171 0.11 -13.93 -2.65
C ASP A 171 0.66 -12.54 -2.33
N THR A 172 1.42 -11.92 -3.26
CA THR A 172 2.04 -10.61 -3.02
C THR A 172 1.02 -9.57 -2.61
N SER A 173 -0.16 -9.60 -3.24
CA SER A 173 -1.30 -8.74 -2.91
C SER A 173 -1.68 -8.78 -1.43
N MET A 174 -1.91 -9.98 -0.89
CA MET A 174 -2.38 -10.13 0.49
C MET A 174 -1.24 -9.87 1.47
N ARG A 175 -0.02 -10.28 1.15
CA ARG A 175 1.16 -10.05 1.99
C ARG A 175 1.48 -8.57 2.18
N VAL A 176 1.28 -7.75 1.15
CA VAL A 176 1.38 -6.28 1.30
C VAL A 176 0.25 -5.74 2.18
N ARG A 177 -0.98 -6.23 2.00
CA ARG A 177 -2.13 -5.83 2.83
C ARG A 177 -1.97 -6.19 4.32
N LEU A 178 -1.26 -7.27 4.63
CA LEU A 178 -0.94 -7.63 6.02
C LEU A 178 -0.13 -6.56 6.75
N LYS A 179 0.61 -5.70 6.04
CA LYS A 179 1.45 -4.65 6.64
C LYS A 179 0.67 -3.42 7.10
N LEU A 180 -0.60 -3.35 6.71
CA LEU A 180 -1.48 -2.24 6.99
C LEU A 180 -2.59 -2.70 7.92
N MET A 181 -3.08 -1.77 8.74
CA MET A 181 -4.33 -1.96 9.46
C MET A 181 -5.43 -2.38 8.46
N PRO A 182 -6.34 -3.31 8.84
CA PRO A 182 -7.51 -3.64 8.03
C PRO A 182 -8.25 -2.40 7.57
N HIS A 183 -8.36 -2.24 6.25
CA HIS A 183 -9.03 -1.10 5.66
C HIS A 183 -9.78 -1.51 4.40
N GLU A 184 -11.09 -1.26 4.40
CA GLU A 184 -11.97 -1.53 3.25
C GLU A 184 -11.46 -0.93 1.92
N LEU A 185 -10.72 0.19 1.98
CA LEU A 185 -10.20 0.88 0.80
C LEU A 185 -9.08 0.11 0.08
N VAL A 186 -8.37 -0.74 0.80
CA VAL A 186 -7.30 -1.59 0.26
C VAL A 186 -7.81 -3.03 0.07
N ASP A 187 -8.70 -3.49 0.94
CA ASP A 187 -9.13 -4.88 1.01
C ASP A 187 -10.26 -5.25 0.04
N GLN A 188 -11.11 -4.30 -0.33
CA GLN A 188 -12.25 -4.54 -1.23
C GLN A 188 -11.90 -4.29 -2.70
N THR A 189 -12.74 -4.81 -3.60
CA THR A 189 -12.64 -4.58 -5.04
C THR A 189 -12.62 -3.09 -5.35
N THR A 190 -11.65 -2.70 -6.18
CA THR A 190 -11.41 -1.30 -6.44
C THR A 190 -12.30 -0.80 -7.57
N ALA A 191 -12.91 0.38 -7.39
CA ALA A 191 -13.74 0.99 -8.41
C ALA A 191 -12.93 1.37 -9.66
N LYS A 192 -13.61 1.39 -10.81
CA LYS A 192 -12.99 1.52 -12.15
C LYS A 192 -11.95 2.65 -12.29
N PRO A 193 -12.20 3.90 -11.82
CA PRO A 193 -11.22 4.98 -11.96
C PRO A 193 -9.86 4.66 -11.30
N PHE A 194 -9.90 3.97 -10.17
CA PHE A 194 -8.71 3.57 -9.43
C PHE A 194 -8.05 2.33 -10.04
N SER A 195 -8.82 1.37 -10.56
CA SER A 195 -8.22 0.21 -11.24
C SER A 195 -7.45 0.57 -12.51
N GLU A 196 -7.87 1.64 -13.21
CA GLU A 196 -7.23 2.09 -14.45
C GLU A 196 -5.93 2.88 -14.20
N ALA A 197 -5.93 3.81 -13.24
CA ALA A 197 -4.79 4.70 -12.98
C ALA A 197 -3.95 4.30 -11.76
N GLY A 198 -4.57 3.69 -10.76
CA GLY A 198 -3.99 3.42 -9.43
C GLY A 198 -2.64 2.69 -9.47
N PRO A 199 -2.49 1.57 -10.20
CA PRO A 199 -1.20 0.86 -10.25
C PRO A 199 -0.06 1.71 -10.81
N ALA A 200 -0.32 2.60 -11.77
CA ALA A 200 0.69 3.51 -12.28
C ALA A 200 0.99 4.63 -11.27
N ILE A 201 -0.05 5.15 -10.60
CA ILE A 201 0.07 6.19 -9.58
C ILE A 201 0.93 5.70 -8.40
N VAL A 202 0.68 4.51 -7.88
CA VAL A 202 1.43 3.94 -6.75
C VAL A 202 2.90 3.74 -7.11
N ARG A 203 3.18 3.26 -8.33
CA ARG A 203 4.56 3.15 -8.83
C ARG A 203 5.27 4.50 -8.89
N ARG A 204 4.57 5.57 -9.27
CA ARG A 204 5.11 6.94 -9.26
C ARG A 204 5.26 7.50 -7.84
N ALA A 205 4.37 7.14 -6.92
CA ALA A 205 4.46 7.58 -5.53
C ALA A 205 5.67 7.00 -4.78
N MET A 206 6.14 5.83 -5.22
CA MET A 206 7.32 5.15 -4.67
C MET A 206 8.66 5.77 -5.10
N SER A 207 8.69 6.51 -6.23
CA SER A 207 9.91 7.14 -6.77
C SER A 207 10.20 8.49 -6.13
#